data_AF-A0A8J2L9J6-F1
#
_entry.id   AF-A0A8J2L9J6-F1
#
_cell.length_a   1.000
_cell.length_b   1.000
_cell.length_c   1.000
_cell.angle_alpha   90.00
_cell.angle_beta   90.00
_cell.angle_gamma   90.00
#
_symmetry.space_group_name_H-M   'P 1'
#
loop_
_entity.id
_entity.type
_entity.pdbx_description
1 polymer ?
#
loop_
_entity_poly.entity_id
_entity_poly.type
_entity_poly.pdbx_seq_one_letter_code
_entity_poly.pdbx_strand_id
1 'polypeptide(L)'
;RVVVCHASAEDFCLGGDTKDYRIKMCTGVNQEDLVTVHHEMGHIEYFMQYAKQHFIFRDGANPGFHEAIGDALALAVTTPYHLQCVLELDLGIRDICDE
;
A
#
# COMPACT_ATOMS: atom_id res chain seq x y z
N ARG A 1 -16.72 17.54 -11.35
CA ARG A 1 -16.45 16.39 -12.24
C ARG A 1 -16.82 15.12 -11.49
N VAL A 2 -17.38 14.12 -12.16
CA VAL A 2 -17.60 12.79 -11.56
C VAL A 2 -16.27 12.04 -11.59
N VAL A 3 -15.87 11.44 -10.48
CA VAL A 3 -14.61 10.69 -10.33
C VAL A 3 -14.91 9.23 -9.99
N VAL A 4 -14.03 8.32 -10.36
CA VAL A 4 -14.12 6.89 -10.00
C VAL A 4 -13.39 6.69 -8.67
N CYS A 5 -14.16 6.35 -7.62
CA CYS A 5 -13.66 6.31 -6.24
C CYS A 5 -13.02 4.99 -5.80
N HIS A 6 -13.26 3.88 -6.49
CA HIS A 6 -12.63 2.59 -6.16
C HIS A 6 -11.12 2.77 -6.15
N ALA A 7 -10.46 2.35 -5.06
CA ALA A 7 -9.04 2.55 -4.87
C ALA A 7 -8.24 1.87 -6.00
N SER A 8 -7.15 2.51 -6.41
CA SER A 8 -6.19 1.91 -7.33
C SER A 8 -4.83 2.58 -7.17
N ALA A 9 -3.79 1.81 -7.43
CA ALA A 9 -2.41 2.27 -7.61
C ALA A 9 -2.03 2.18 -9.09
N GLU A 10 -1.33 3.19 -9.58
CA GLU A 10 -0.99 3.35 -11.00
C GLU A 10 0.51 3.62 -11.17
N ASP A 11 1.17 2.83 -12.01
CA ASP A 11 2.48 3.16 -12.60
C ASP A 11 2.27 3.85 -13.94
N PHE A 12 2.74 5.09 -14.09
CA PHE A 12 2.62 5.85 -15.34
C PHE A 12 3.66 5.44 -16.38
N CYS A 13 4.48 4.43 -16.08
CA CYS A 13 5.42 3.80 -17.00
C CYS A 13 6.41 4.80 -17.63
N LEU A 14 6.70 5.89 -16.92
CA LEU A 14 7.65 6.88 -17.37
C LEU A 14 9.06 6.25 -17.36
N GLY A 15 9.75 6.36 -18.49
CA GLY A 15 11.08 5.78 -18.69
C GLY A 15 12.21 6.63 -18.10
N GLY A 16 13.39 6.03 -17.96
CA GLY A 16 14.60 6.73 -17.53
C GLY A 16 14.55 7.19 -16.06
N ASP A 17 14.98 8.42 -15.79
CA ASP A 17 15.03 9.00 -14.45
C ASP A 17 13.69 9.58 -13.98
N THR A 18 12.68 9.62 -14.85
CA THR A 18 11.35 10.12 -14.51
C THR A 18 10.51 8.99 -13.95
N LYS A 19 10.13 9.10 -12.67
CA LYS A 19 9.29 8.14 -11.97
C LYS A 19 8.00 8.83 -11.55
N ASP A 20 6.86 8.25 -11.92
CA ASP A 20 5.54 8.77 -11.55
C ASP A 20 4.63 7.59 -11.20
N TYR A 21 4.36 7.45 -9.91
CA TYR A 21 3.48 6.45 -9.34
C TYR A 21 2.42 7.17 -8.54
N ARG A 22 1.15 6.76 -8.65
CA ARG A 22 0.04 7.48 -8.02
C ARG A 22 -0.97 6.53 -7.41
N ILE A 23 -1.57 6.97 -6.30
CA ILE A 23 -2.76 6.33 -5.71
C ILE A 23 -3.97 7.21 -6.02
N LYS A 24 -5.07 6.58 -6.41
CA LYS A 24 -6.36 7.24 -6.63
C LYS A 24 -7.43 6.59 -5.74
N MET A 25 -7.72 7.22 -4.62
CA MET A 25 -8.67 6.73 -3.62
C MET A 25 -9.52 7.88 -3.07
N CYS A 26 -10.81 7.63 -2.84
CA CYS A 26 -11.70 8.56 -2.13
C CYS A 26 -11.66 8.26 -0.62
N THR A 27 -10.52 8.54 0.01
CA THR A 27 -10.22 8.14 1.40
C THR A 27 -11.09 8.87 2.42
N GLY A 28 -11.76 8.11 3.29
CA GLY A 28 -12.33 8.57 4.54
C GLY A 28 -11.39 8.35 5.72
N VAL A 29 -11.67 9.01 6.85
CA VAL A 29 -10.88 8.87 8.09
C VAL A 29 -11.48 7.74 8.92
N ASN A 30 -11.14 6.51 8.58
CA ASN A 30 -11.61 5.30 9.27
C ASN A 30 -10.58 4.15 9.11
N GLN A 31 -10.78 3.06 9.85
CA GLN A 31 -9.85 1.93 9.84
C GLN A 31 -9.85 1.17 8.51
N GLU A 32 -10.99 1.00 7.84
CA GLU A 32 -11.07 0.31 6.54
C GLU A 32 -10.19 1.01 5.51
N ASP A 33 -10.32 2.33 5.40
CA ASP A 33 -9.53 3.14 4.49
C ASP A 33 -8.04 3.22 4.87
N LEU A 34 -7.70 3.10 6.16
CA LEU A 34 -6.31 2.95 6.61
C LEU A 34 -5.70 1.63 6.11
N VAL A 35 -6.47 0.54 6.13
CA VAL A 35 -6.02 -0.75 5.62
C VAL A 35 -5.86 -0.68 4.10
N THR A 36 -6.85 -0.14 3.39
CA THR A 36 -6.82 0.00 1.94
C THR A 36 -5.66 0.88 1.48
N VAL A 37 -5.36 2.01 2.14
CA VAL A 37 -4.23 2.86 1.71
C VAL A 37 -2.89 2.13 1.84
N HIS A 38 -2.72 1.25 2.83
CA HIS A 38 -1.52 0.42 2.95
C HIS A 38 -1.45 -0.67 1.88
N HIS A 39 -2.59 -1.28 1.53
CA HIS A 39 -2.67 -2.21 0.41
C HIS A 39 -2.23 -1.53 -0.91
N GLU A 40 -2.80 -0.35 -1.23
CA GLU A 40 -2.43 0.40 -2.43
C GLU A 40 -0.98 0.87 -2.41
N MET A 41 -0.45 1.23 -1.23
CA MET A 41 0.96 1.58 -1.09
C MET A 41 1.89 0.38 -1.32
N GLY A 42 1.43 -0.84 -1.02
CA GLY A 42 2.12 -2.08 -1.37
C GLY A 42 2.30 -2.25 -2.89
N HIS A 43 1.28 -1.92 -3.67
CA HIS A 43 1.40 -1.89 -5.14
C HIS A 43 2.42 -0.85 -5.60
N ILE A 44 2.40 0.36 -5.03
CA ILE A 44 3.38 1.42 -5.36
C ILE A 44 4.81 0.99 -5.03
N GLU A 45 5.03 0.38 -3.87
CA GLU A 45 6.35 -0.15 -3.52
C GLU A 45 6.78 -1.22 -4.51
N TYR A 46 5.88 -2.12 -4.90
CA TYR A 46 6.20 -3.16 -5.88
C TYR A 46 6.59 -2.56 -7.24
N PHE A 47 5.86 -1.55 -7.71
CA PHE A 47 6.19 -0.79 -8.94
C PHE A 47 7.61 -0.21 -8.89
N MET A 48 7.96 0.40 -7.75
CA MET A 48 9.29 0.98 -7.55
C MET A 48 10.40 -0.07 -7.57
N GLN A 49 10.15 -1.26 -7.01
CA GLN A 49 11.16 -2.33 -6.93
C GLN A 49 11.51 -2.90 -8.31
N TYR A 50 10.51 -3.11 -9.19
CA TYR A 50 10.79 -3.61 -10.54
C TYR A 50 11.03 -2.51 -11.59
N ALA A 51 11.01 -1.22 -11.21
CA ALA A 51 11.15 -0.09 -12.13
C ALA A 51 12.42 -0.12 -13.01
N LYS A 52 13.48 -0.81 -12.56
CA LYS A 52 14.73 -0.95 -13.32
C LYS A 52 14.73 -2.11 -14.31
N GLN A 53 13.72 -2.98 -14.27
CA GLN A 53 13.58 -4.06 -15.24
C GLN A 53 13.24 -3.51 -16.64
N HIS A 54 13.51 -4.32 -17.67
CA HIS A 54 13.05 -4.03 -19.02
C HIS A 54 11.53 -3.89 -19.03
N PHE A 55 11.00 -2.96 -19.82
CA PHE A 55 9.58 -2.58 -19.79
C PHE A 55 8.61 -3.78 -19.79
N ILE A 56 8.86 -4.79 -20.61
CA ILE A 56 8.02 -6.00 -20.71
C ILE A 56 8.00 -6.90 -19.45
N PHE A 57 8.89 -6.65 -18.49
CA PHE A 57 9.00 -7.41 -17.24
C PHE A 57 8.60 -6.57 -16.01
N ARG A 58 8.05 -5.36 -16.22
CA ARG A 58 7.57 -4.48 -15.13
C ARG A 58 6.15 -4.83 -14.71
N ASP A 59 6.00 -6.05 -14.20
CA ASP A 59 4.75 -6.60 -13.68
C ASP A 59 5.08 -7.62 -12.60
N GLY A 60 4.08 -8.01 -11.81
CA GLY A 60 4.21 -9.08 -10.83
C GLY A 60 4.50 -10.42 -11.51
N ALA A 61 5.06 -11.37 -10.74
CA ALA A 61 5.32 -12.72 -11.25
C ALA A 61 4.05 -13.39 -11.80
N ASN A 62 2.90 -13.06 -11.21
CA ASN A 62 1.55 -13.23 -11.73
C ASN A 62 0.63 -12.25 -10.98
N PRO A 63 -0.64 -12.06 -11.39
CA PRO A 63 -1.54 -11.11 -10.75
C PRO A 63 -1.74 -11.35 -9.24
N GLY A 64 -1.62 -12.60 -8.78
CA GLY A 64 -1.73 -12.93 -7.35
C GLY A 64 -0.60 -12.36 -6.51
N PHE A 65 0.60 -12.17 -7.06
CA PHE A 65 1.71 -11.55 -6.33
C PHE A 65 1.47 -10.05 -6.09
N HIS A 66 0.81 -9.36 -7.02
CA HIS A 66 0.46 -7.95 -6.85
C HIS A 66 -0.44 -7.77 -5.62
N GLU A 67 -1.56 -8.47 -5.60
CA GLU A 67 -2.53 -8.39 -4.51
C GLU A 67 -1.94 -8.88 -3.17
N ALA A 68 -1.17 -9.97 -3.20
CA ALA A 68 -0.62 -10.55 -1.97
C ALA A 68 0.37 -9.63 -1.25
N ILE A 69 1.12 -8.79 -1.98
CA ILE A 69 2.03 -7.81 -1.35
C ILE A 69 1.24 -6.71 -0.64
N GLY A 70 0.20 -6.18 -1.28
CA GLY A 70 -0.71 -5.22 -0.66
C GLY A 70 -1.37 -5.80 0.61
N ASP A 71 -1.89 -7.02 0.51
CA ASP A 71 -2.56 -7.70 1.64
C ASP A 71 -1.60 -8.06 2.78
N ALA A 72 -0.36 -8.42 2.47
CA ALA A 72 0.64 -8.70 3.52
C ALA A 72 0.94 -7.44 4.36
N LEU A 73 1.05 -6.28 3.73
CA LEU A 73 1.24 -4.99 4.43
C LEU A 73 -0.01 -4.61 5.23
N ALA A 74 -1.19 -4.73 4.62
CA ALA A 74 -2.46 -4.53 5.30
C ALA A 74 -2.57 -5.40 6.57
N LEU A 75 -2.23 -6.69 6.47
CA LEU A 75 -2.26 -7.60 7.61
C LEU A 75 -1.32 -7.14 8.73
N ALA A 76 -0.09 -6.72 8.41
CA ALA A 76 0.88 -6.25 9.39
C ALA A 76 0.39 -4.99 10.14
N VAL A 77 -0.20 -4.03 9.42
CA VAL A 77 -0.69 -2.77 10.00
C VAL A 77 -1.94 -2.96 10.85
N THR A 78 -2.76 -3.98 10.58
CA THR A 78 -3.96 -4.28 11.38
C THR A 78 -3.67 -4.95 12.71
N THR A 79 -2.42 -5.32 13.00
CA THR A 79 -2.09 -5.97 14.26
C THR A 79 -2.34 -5.02 15.44
N PRO A 80 -2.90 -5.50 16.57
CA PRO A 80 -3.14 -4.65 17.73
C PRO A 80 -1.88 -3.97 18.25
N TYR A 81 -0.73 -4.66 18.17
CA TYR A 81 0.58 -4.09 18.48
C TYR A 81 0.90 -2.87 17.60
N HIS A 82 0.78 -2.99 16.27
CA HIS A 82 1.07 -1.88 15.37
C HIS A 82 0.12 -0.70 15.60
N LEU A 83 -1.17 -0.97 15.78
CA LEU A 83 -2.18 0.05 16.08
C LEU A 83 -1.90 0.78 17.40
N GLN A 84 -1.47 0.06 18.43
CA GLN A 84 -1.15 0.67 19.72
C GLN A 84 0.18 1.43 19.70
N CYS A 85 1.21 0.87 19.08
CA CYS A 85 2.57 1.37 19.21
C CYS A 85 2.99 2.35 18.13
N VAL A 86 2.54 2.16 16.90
CA VAL A 86 2.89 3.03 15.77
C VAL A 86 1.84 4.13 15.57
N LEU A 87 0.56 3.81 15.79
CA LEU A 87 -0.54 4.76 15.64
C LEU A 87 -1.03 5.33 16.98
N GLU A 88 -0.39 4.95 18.09
CA GLU A 88 -0.65 5.49 19.44
C GLU A 88 -2.12 5.33 19.89
N LEU A 89 -2.80 4.26 19.45
CA LEU A 89 -4.18 3.98 19.88
C LEU A 89 -4.20 3.25 21.22
N ASP A 90 -4.93 3.78 22.20
CA ASP A 90 -5.15 3.07 23.46
C ASP A 90 -6.14 1.91 23.28
N LEU A 91 -5.60 0.71 23.11
CA LEU A 91 -6.36 -0.54 22.98
C LEU A 91 -6.45 -1.31 24.30
N GLY A 92 -5.90 -0.79 25.41
CA GLY A 92 -5.90 -1.45 26.71
C GLY A 92 -5.11 -2.77 26.76
N ILE A 93 -4.22 -3.02 25.79
CA ILE A 93 -3.37 -4.20 25.70
C ILE A 93 -2.09 -3.92 26.49
N ARG A 94 -1.58 -4.94 27.20
CA ARG A 94 -0.42 -4.82 28.10
C ARG A 94 0.93 -4.95 27.40
N ASP A 95 0.94 -5.01 26.07
CA ASP A 95 2.19 -5.14 25.33
C ASP A 95 2.97 -3.83 25.43
N ILE A 96 4.27 -3.95 25.73
CA ILE A 96 5.19 -2.83 25.78
C ILE A 96 5.58 -2.53 24.33
N CYS A 97 5.30 -1.31 23.89
CA CYS A 97 5.82 -0.82 22.62
C CYS A 97 7.34 -0.72 22.74
N ASP A 98 8.07 -1.48 21.92
CA ASP A 98 9.52 -1.33 21.83
C ASP A 98 9.82 0.07 21.27
N GLU A 99 10.63 0.86 22.00
CA GLU A 99 11.13 2.19 21.60
C GLU A 99 12.06 2.13 20.37
#